data_AF-A0A2J8JAP5-F1
#
_entry.id   AF-A0A2J8JAP5-F1
#
_cell.length_a   1.000
_cell.length_b   1.000
_cell.length_c   1.000
_cell.angle_alpha   90.00
_cell.angle_beta   90.00
_cell.angle_gamma   90.00
#
_symmetry.space_group_name_H-M   'P 1'
#
loop_
_entity.id
_entity.type
_entity.pdbx_description
1 polymer ?
#
loop_
_entity_poly.entity_id
_entity_poly.type
_entity_poly.pdbx_seq_one_letter_code
_entity_poly.pdbx_strand_id
1 'polypeptide(L)'
;ADHVISAIPASVLSELLPAEAAPLARALSAITAVSVAVVNLQYQGAHLPVQGFGHLVPSSEDPGVLGIVYDSVAFPEQDGSPPGLRVTVMLGGSWLQTLEASGCVLSQELFQQRAQEAAATQLGLKEMPSHCLVHLHKNCIPQYTLGHWQKLGKLGKQLG
;
A
#
# COMPACT_ATOMS: atom_id res chain seq x y z
N ALA A 1 -5.40 34.45 0.45
CA ALA A 1 -4.80 33.95 1.70
C ALA A 1 -3.42 34.53 1.80
N ASP A 2 -3.03 35.06 2.97
CA ASP A 2 -1.71 35.69 3.17
C ASP A 2 -0.57 34.67 3.21
N HIS A 3 -0.84 33.45 3.67
CA HIS A 3 0.04 32.28 3.58
C HIS A 3 -0.76 31.02 3.24
N VAL A 4 -0.09 30.03 2.63
CA VAL A 4 -0.66 28.72 2.29
C VAL A 4 0.25 27.62 2.82
N ILE A 5 -0.32 26.67 3.57
CA ILE A 5 0.37 25.43 3.98
C ILE A 5 -0.23 24.30 3.14
N SER A 6 0.60 23.64 2.35
CA SER A 6 0.18 22.48 1.57
C SER A 6 0.49 21.18 2.31
N ALA A 7 -0.54 20.38 2.56
CA ALA A 7 -0.44 19.05 3.17
C ALA A 7 -0.95 17.94 2.22
N ILE A 8 -1.09 18.26 0.93
CA ILE A 8 -1.49 17.30 -0.12
C ILE A 8 -0.24 16.64 -0.73
N PRO A 9 -0.39 15.55 -1.50
CA PRO A 9 0.75 14.93 -2.18
C PRO A 9 1.52 15.90 -3.08
N ALA A 10 2.84 15.75 -3.12
CA ALA A 10 3.72 16.64 -3.87
C ALA A 10 3.38 16.70 -5.37
N SER A 11 3.04 15.56 -5.98
CA SER A 11 2.59 15.48 -7.38
C SER A 11 1.34 16.32 -7.62
N VAL A 12 0.35 16.25 -6.72
CA VAL A 12 -0.88 17.04 -6.82
C VAL A 12 -0.58 18.53 -6.67
N LEU A 13 0.24 18.91 -5.68
CA LEU A 13 0.65 20.31 -5.53
C LEU A 13 1.36 20.84 -6.78
N SER A 14 2.16 20.00 -7.44
CA SER A 14 2.90 20.39 -8.65
C SER A 14 2.00 20.86 -9.79
N GLU A 15 0.77 20.34 -9.87
CA GLU A 15 -0.22 20.66 -10.89
C GLU A 15 -1.01 21.95 -10.57
N LEU A 16 -1.04 22.36 -9.30
CA LEU A 16 -1.77 23.53 -8.83
C LEU A 16 -0.95 24.82 -8.87
N LEU A 17 0.37 24.70 -9.02
CA LEU A 17 1.27 25.84 -9.01
C LEU A 17 1.18 26.66 -10.32
N PRO A 18 1.31 27.99 -10.25
CA PRO A 18 1.27 28.83 -11.44
C PRO A 18 2.54 28.68 -12.28
N ALA A 19 2.50 29.17 -13.52
CA ALA A 19 3.59 29.01 -14.49
C ALA A 19 4.92 29.62 -14.01
N GLU A 20 4.89 30.73 -13.26
CA GLU A 20 6.08 31.33 -12.66
C GLU A 20 6.80 30.41 -11.64
N ALA A 21 6.05 29.49 -11.03
CA ALA A 21 6.57 28.49 -10.10
C ALA A 21 6.96 27.17 -10.81
N ALA A 22 7.11 27.16 -12.14
CA ALA A 22 7.50 25.97 -12.89
C ALA A 22 8.76 25.24 -12.37
N PRO A 23 9.81 25.92 -11.88
CA PRO A 23 10.94 25.25 -11.22
C PRO A 23 10.54 24.44 -9.97
N LEU A 24 9.60 24.95 -9.18
CA LEU A 24 9.07 24.30 -7.97
C LEU A 24 8.18 23.12 -8.34
N ALA A 25 7.28 23.33 -9.31
CA ALA A 25 6.42 22.28 -9.85
C ALA A 25 7.24 21.08 -10.35
N ARG A 26 8.29 21.31 -11.15
CA ARG A 26 9.17 20.23 -11.65
C ARG A 26 9.89 19.46 -10.53
N ALA A 27 10.26 20.13 -9.45
CA ALA A 27 10.92 19.47 -8.33
C ALA A 27 9.93 18.61 -7.52
N LEU A 28 8.70 19.10 -7.34
CA LEU A 28 7.61 18.38 -6.66
C LEU A 28 7.13 17.16 -7.47
N SER A 29 6.97 17.30 -8.79
CA SER A 29 6.50 16.21 -9.66
C SER A 29 7.47 15.03 -9.74
N ALA A 30 8.75 15.25 -9.43
CA ALA A 30 9.77 14.20 -9.33
C ALA A 30 9.69 13.36 -8.04
N ILE A 31 8.77 13.67 -7.13
CA ILE A 31 8.45 12.87 -5.94
C ILE A 31 7.25 11.99 -6.29
N THR A 32 7.55 10.75 -6.66
CA THR A 32 6.53 9.75 -7.00
C THR A 32 6.14 8.94 -5.77
N ALA A 33 4.99 8.27 -5.85
CA ALA A 33 4.50 7.35 -4.83
C ALA A 33 4.11 6.03 -5.50
N VAL A 34 4.07 4.95 -4.73
CA VAL A 34 3.60 3.64 -5.18
C VAL A 34 2.17 3.37 -4.72
N SER A 35 1.46 2.56 -5.49
CA SER A 35 0.17 2.00 -5.10
C SER A 35 0.33 0.74 -4.26
N VAL A 36 -0.64 0.49 -3.37
CA VAL A 36 -0.73 -0.73 -2.57
C VAL A 36 -2.19 -1.17 -2.55
N ALA A 37 -2.45 -2.45 -2.82
CA ALA A 37 -3.75 -3.06 -2.58
C ALA A 37 -3.73 -3.75 -1.21
N VAL A 38 -4.61 -3.30 -0.32
CA VAL A 38 -4.80 -3.88 1.02
C VAL A 38 -5.99 -4.81 0.97
N VAL A 39 -5.77 -6.07 1.34
CA VAL A 39 -6.80 -7.10 1.36
C VAL A 39 -6.92 -7.66 2.78
N ASN A 40 -8.06 -7.39 3.41
CA ASN A 40 -8.38 -7.87 4.74
C ASN A 40 -9.19 -9.17 4.58
N LEU A 41 -8.72 -10.25 5.19
CA LEU A 41 -9.37 -11.56 5.15
C LEU A 41 -9.75 -11.99 6.56
N GLN A 42 -10.98 -12.45 6.73
CA GLN A 42 -11.45 -13.02 7.99
C GLN A 42 -11.82 -14.49 7.81
N TYR A 43 -11.43 -15.33 8.76
CA TYR A 43 -11.69 -16.77 8.77
C TYR A 43 -12.33 -17.19 10.09
N GLN A 44 -13.42 -17.94 10.01
CA GLN A 44 -14.10 -18.48 11.21
C GLN A 44 -13.49 -19.83 11.61
N GLY A 45 -13.14 -19.97 12.89
CA GLY A 45 -12.59 -21.22 13.44
C GLY A 45 -11.19 -21.61 12.95
N ALA A 46 -10.51 -20.73 12.19
CA ALA A 46 -9.14 -20.97 11.74
C ALA A 46 -8.11 -20.51 12.78
N HIS A 47 -6.88 -21.00 12.64
CA HIS A 47 -5.75 -20.63 13.49
C HIS A 47 -4.48 -20.41 12.66
N LEU A 48 -3.60 -19.53 13.13
CA LEU A 48 -2.31 -19.28 12.50
C LEU A 48 -1.30 -20.38 12.88
N PRO A 49 -0.35 -20.70 11.99
CA PRO A 49 0.68 -21.71 12.27
C PRO A 49 1.65 -21.25 13.38
N VAL A 50 1.83 -19.95 13.54
CA VAL A 50 2.68 -19.32 14.56
C VAL A 50 2.03 -18.03 15.07
N GLN A 51 2.39 -17.63 16.28
CA GLN A 51 1.99 -16.34 16.85
C GLN A 51 3.08 -15.29 16.60
N GLY A 52 2.67 -14.10 16.18
CA GLY A 52 3.58 -12.99 15.91
C GLY A 52 2.83 -11.79 15.33
N PHE A 53 3.54 -10.71 15.05
CA PHE A 53 2.94 -9.53 14.41
C PHE A 53 2.45 -9.83 12.98
N GLY A 54 3.17 -10.69 12.27
CA GLY A 54 3.01 -10.95 10.85
C GLY A 54 4.34 -11.39 10.26
N HIS A 55 4.42 -11.41 8.93
CA HIS A 55 5.67 -11.68 8.23
C HIS A 55 5.79 -10.82 6.96
N LEU A 56 7.03 -10.63 6.52
CA LEU A 56 7.37 -9.97 5.27
C LEU A 56 7.72 -11.02 4.21
N VAL A 57 7.45 -10.70 2.96
CA VAL A 57 7.79 -11.56 1.83
C VAL A 57 8.87 -10.87 0.99
N PRO A 58 10.08 -11.47 0.88
CA PRO A 58 11.13 -10.94 0.02
C PRO A 58 10.67 -10.91 -1.44
N SER A 59 11.11 -9.91 -2.20
CA SER A 59 10.74 -9.78 -3.62
C SER A 59 11.23 -10.93 -4.51
N SER A 60 12.21 -11.71 -4.04
CA SER A 60 12.69 -12.92 -4.73
C SER A 60 11.74 -14.11 -4.58
N GLU A 61 10.89 -14.11 -3.55
CA GLU A 61 9.88 -15.15 -3.31
C GLU A 61 8.57 -14.81 -4.02
N ASP A 62 8.07 -13.59 -3.82
CA ASP A 62 6.92 -13.07 -4.54
C ASP A 62 7.08 -11.56 -4.80
N PRO A 63 7.04 -11.10 -6.06
CA PRO A 63 7.27 -9.69 -6.40
C PRO A 63 6.07 -8.78 -6.08
N GLY A 64 4.96 -9.31 -5.60
CA GLY A 64 3.75 -8.53 -5.37
C GLY A 64 2.95 -8.86 -4.11
N VAL A 65 3.30 -9.88 -3.33
CA VAL A 65 2.91 -9.96 -1.92
C VAL A 65 4.03 -9.30 -1.12
N LEU A 66 3.73 -8.24 -0.38
CA LEU A 66 4.72 -7.52 0.42
C LEU A 66 4.87 -8.14 1.81
N GLY A 67 3.78 -8.69 2.33
CA GLY A 67 3.69 -9.30 3.65
C GLY A 67 2.25 -9.50 4.10
N ILE A 68 2.09 -10.21 5.21
CA ILE A 68 0.81 -10.45 5.86
C ILE A 68 0.91 -10.08 7.33
N VAL A 69 0.01 -9.21 7.80
CA VAL A 69 -0.14 -8.84 9.21
C VAL A 69 -1.16 -9.77 9.86
N TYR A 70 -0.88 -10.20 11.09
CA TYR A 70 -1.74 -11.08 11.89
C TYR A 70 -2.57 -10.25 12.87
N ASP A 71 -3.59 -9.56 12.36
CA ASP A 71 -4.30 -8.51 13.10
C ASP A 71 -4.93 -9.00 14.41
N SER A 72 -5.48 -10.22 14.42
CA SER A 72 -6.07 -10.83 15.63
C SER A 72 -5.04 -11.15 16.71
N VAL A 73 -3.76 -11.30 16.37
CA VAL A 73 -2.71 -11.52 17.37
C VAL A 73 -2.39 -10.22 18.10
N ALA A 74 -2.38 -9.10 17.37
CA ALA A 74 -2.07 -7.79 17.93
C ALA A 74 -3.28 -7.17 18.66
N PHE A 75 -4.49 -7.34 18.12
CA PHE A 75 -5.71 -6.68 18.59
C PHE A 75 -6.91 -7.66 18.60
N PRO A 76 -6.89 -8.71 19.45
CA PRO A 76 -7.95 -9.72 19.50
C PRO A 76 -9.33 -9.14 19.85
N GLU A 77 -9.39 -8.02 20.57
CA GLU A 77 -10.62 -7.31 20.92
C GLU A 77 -11.42 -6.78 19.71
N GLN A 78 -10.79 -6.74 18.53
CA GLN A 78 -11.41 -6.29 17.28
C GLN A 78 -11.91 -7.45 16.39
N ASP A 79 -11.86 -8.69 16.85
CA ASP A 79 -12.26 -9.87 16.07
C ASP A 79 -13.77 -10.00 15.86
N GLY A 80 -14.55 -9.12 16.47
CA GLY A 80 -16.01 -9.10 16.40
C GLY A 80 -16.66 -10.14 17.30
N SER A 81 -17.95 -10.38 17.06
CA SER A 81 -18.76 -11.34 17.81
C SER A 81 -19.78 -12.01 16.86
N PRO A 82 -19.60 -13.30 16.50
CA PRO A 82 -18.55 -14.21 16.98
C PRO A 82 -17.14 -13.83 16.50
N PRO A 83 -16.08 -14.11 17.29
CA PRO A 83 -14.71 -13.78 16.93
C PRO A 83 -14.23 -14.64 15.76
N GLY A 84 -13.56 -14.01 14.79
CA GLY A 84 -12.92 -14.69 13.66
C GLY A 84 -11.50 -14.18 13.43
N LEU A 85 -10.59 -15.08 13.03
CA LEU A 85 -9.20 -14.77 12.72
C LEU A 85 -9.13 -13.76 11.57
N ARG A 86 -8.44 -12.64 11.78
CA ARG A 86 -8.21 -11.58 10.80
C ARG A 86 -6.74 -11.50 10.42
N VAL A 87 -6.51 -11.38 9.12
CA VAL A 87 -5.20 -11.10 8.54
C VAL A 87 -5.32 -10.04 7.45
N THR A 88 -4.28 -9.23 7.31
CA THR A 88 -4.20 -8.18 6.28
C THR A 88 -3.04 -8.48 5.34
N VAL A 89 -3.37 -8.79 4.10
CA VAL A 89 -2.41 -9.01 3.02
C VAL A 89 -2.15 -7.69 2.31
N MET A 90 -0.88 -7.29 2.25
CA MET A 90 -0.45 -6.12 1.50
C MET A 90 0.10 -6.54 0.14
N LEU A 91 -0.57 -6.14 -0.93
CA LEU A 91 -0.18 -6.41 -2.31
C LEU A 91 0.38 -5.15 -2.97
N GLY A 92 1.45 -5.29 -3.74
CA GLY A 92 2.09 -4.15 -4.38
C GLY A 92 3.29 -4.55 -5.24
N GLY A 93 4.42 -3.86 -5.00
CA GLY A 93 5.69 -4.18 -5.63
C GLY A 93 5.71 -3.95 -7.14
N SER A 94 6.68 -4.57 -7.81
CA SER A 94 6.82 -4.47 -9.27
C SER A 94 5.64 -5.10 -10.00
N TRP A 95 5.03 -6.13 -9.44
CA TRP A 95 3.83 -6.78 -9.99
C TRP A 95 2.69 -5.77 -10.21
N LEU A 96 2.34 -4.98 -9.19
CA LEU A 96 1.27 -4.00 -9.30
C LEU A 96 1.65 -2.87 -10.27
N GLN A 97 2.91 -2.41 -10.23
CA GLN A 97 3.40 -1.38 -11.17
C GLN A 97 3.32 -1.85 -12.63
N THR A 98 3.67 -3.10 -12.92
CA THR A 98 3.57 -3.66 -14.27
C THR A 98 2.12 -3.76 -14.73
N LEU A 99 1.20 -4.17 -13.85
CA LEU A 99 -0.23 -4.23 -14.18
C LEU A 99 -0.84 -2.84 -14.39
N GLU A 100 -0.45 -1.86 -13.58
CA GLU A 100 -0.83 -0.45 -13.76
C GLU A 100 -0.34 0.08 -15.12
N ALA A 101 0.91 -0.22 -15.48
CA ALA A 101 1.52 0.22 -16.72
C ALA A 101 0.98 -0.49 -17.98
N SER A 102 0.54 -1.74 -17.85
CA SER A 102 0.00 -2.53 -18.98
C SER A 102 -1.43 -2.18 -19.36
N GLY A 103 -2.09 -1.29 -18.60
CA GLY A 103 -3.51 -0.97 -18.78
C GLY A 103 -4.44 -2.12 -18.42
N CYS A 104 -3.96 -3.11 -17.67
CA CYS A 104 -4.79 -4.20 -17.17
C CYS A 104 -5.87 -3.66 -16.22
N VAL A 105 -7.05 -4.29 -16.24
CA VAL A 105 -8.12 -3.96 -15.31
C VAL A 105 -7.73 -4.44 -13.92
N LEU A 106 -7.49 -3.51 -13.00
CA LEU A 106 -7.18 -3.77 -11.59
C LEU A 106 -8.48 -4.00 -10.82
N SER A 107 -9.06 -5.20 -10.96
CA SER A 107 -10.34 -5.54 -10.31
C SER A 107 -10.15 -5.96 -8.85
N GLN A 108 -11.22 -5.89 -8.05
CA GLN A 108 -11.16 -6.35 -6.66
C GLN A 108 -10.95 -7.86 -6.58
N GLU A 109 -11.51 -8.61 -7.54
CA GLU A 109 -11.39 -10.07 -7.64
C GLU A 109 -9.93 -10.50 -7.84
N LEU A 110 -9.17 -9.76 -8.65
CA LEU A 110 -7.75 -10.01 -8.87
C LEU A 110 -6.96 -9.96 -7.55
N PHE A 111 -7.18 -8.91 -6.77
CA PHE A 111 -6.50 -8.72 -5.49
C PHE A 111 -6.97 -9.72 -4.44
N GLN A 112 -8.27 -9.97 -4.36
CA GLN A 112 -8.84 -10.96 -3.46
C GLN A 112 -8.25 -12.35 -3.73
N GLN A 113 -8.26 -12.79 -4.99
CA GLN A 113 -7.76 -14.11 -5.36
C GLN A 113 -6.28 -14.25 -4.97
N ARG A 114 -5.46 -13.26 -5.32
CA ARG A 114 -4.02 -13.30 -5.03
C ARG A 114 -3.72 -13.28 -3.52
N ALA A 115 -4.51 -12.53 -2.75
CA ALA A 115 -4.39 -12.51 -1.29
C ALA A 115 -4.80 -13.85 -0.65
N GLN A 116 -5.87 -14.48 -1.14
CA GLN A 116 -6.30 -15.80 -0.69
C GLN A 116 -5.27 -16.88 -1.02
N GLU A 117 -4.70 -16.86 -2.22
CA GLU A 117 -3.62 -17.76 -2.63
C GLU A 117 -2.37 -17.59 -1.74
N ALA A 118 -2.01 -16.34 -1.42
CA ALA A 118 -0.91 -16.05 -0.51
C ALA A 118 -1.19 -16.59 0.90
N ALA A 119 -2.38 -16.32 1.46
CA ALA A 119 -2.76 -16.80 2.79
C ALA A 119 -2.81 -18.34 2.85
N ALA A 120 -3.33 -18.99 1.81
CA ALA A 120 -3.36 -20.46 1.73
C ALA A 120 -1.95 -21.06 1.66
N THR A 121 -1.06 -20.46 0.87
CA THR A 121 0.31 -20.96 0.65
C THR A 121 1.23 -20.69 1.84
N GLN A 122 1.16 -19.48 2.40
CA GLN A 122 2.09 -19.00 3.42
C GLN A 122 1.63 -19.31 4.85
N LEU A 123 0.31 -19.37 5.09
CA LEU A 123 -0.27 -19.58 6.43
C LEU A 123 -1.06 -20.89 6.55
N GLY A 124 -1.30 -21.60 5.44
CA GLY A 124 -2.10 -22.83 5.44
C GLY A 124 -3.61 -22.61 5.57
N LEU A 125 -4.08 -21.37 5.41
CA LEU A 125 -5.51 -21.00 5.47
C LEU A 125 -6.21 -21.35 4.15
N LYS A 126 -6.59 -22.62 4.00
CA LYS A 126 -7.13 -23.18 2.75
C LYS A 126 -8.65 -23.03 2.64
N GLU A 127 -9.32 -22.73 3.76
CA GLU A 127 -10.73 -22.45 3.80
C GLU A 127 -11.06 -21.16 3.05
N MET A 128 -12.32 -20.99 2.65
CA MET A 128 -12.76 -19.70 2.12
C MET A 128 -12.91 -18.69 3.26
N PRO A 129 -12.41 -17.45 3.12
CA PRO A 129 -12.62 -16.41 4.11
C PRO A 129 -14.12 -16.09 4.22
N SER A 130 -14.61 -15.93 5.45
CA SER A 130 -15.98 -15.54 5.75
C SER A 130 -16.26 -14.07 5.41
N HIS A 131 -15.21 -13.24 5.41
CA HIS A 131 -15.30 -11.84 5.00
C HIS A 131 -14.03 -11.42 4.26
N CYS A 132 -14.18 -10.54 3.28
CA CYS A 132 -13.09 -10.02 2.47
C CYS A 132 -13.34 -8.54 2.18
N LEU A 133 -12.35 -7.69 2.45
CA LEU A 133 -12.37 -6.28 2.07
C LEU A 133 -11.13 -5.95 1.26
N VAL A 134 -11.34 -5.42 0.05
CA VAL A 134 -10.27 -5.06 -0.89
C VAL A 134 -10.27 -3.56 -1.10
N HIS A 135 -9.13 -2.92 -0.86
CA HIS A 135 -8.92 -1.50 -1.12
C HIS A 135 -7.63 -1.27 -1.89
N LEU A 136 -7.73 -0.72 -3.10
CA LEU A 136 -6.57 -0.24 -3.86
C LEU A 136 -6.27 1.21 -3.49
N HIS A 137 -5.16 1.43 -2.79
CA HIS A 137 -4.67 2.76 -2.44
C HIS A 137 -3.65 3.22 -3.49
N LYS A 138 -4.11 4.06 -4.42
CA LYS A 138 -3.26 4.61 -5.49
C LYS A 138 -2.28 5.65 -4.95
N ASN A 139 -1.01 5.58 -5.36
CA ASN A 139 0.01 6.59 -5.05
C ASN A 139 0.10 6.94 -3.54
N CYS A 140 -0.04 5.93 -2.67
CA CYS A 140 -0.23 6.15 -1.24
C CYS A 140 1.08 6.25 -0.45
N ILE A 141 2.19 5.69 -0.96
CA ILE A 141 3.49 5.72 -0.26
C ILE A 141 4.54 6.42 -1.13
N PRO A 142 4.92 7.67 -0.80
CA PRO A 142 6.00 8.39 -1.47
C PRO A 142 7.32 7.62 -1.44
N GLN A 143 8.03 7.60 -2.56
CA GLN A 143 9.30 6.91 -2.69
C GLN A 143 10.47 7.88 -2.64
N TYR A 144 11.33 7.73 -1.64
CA TYR A 144 12.54 8.53 -1.47
C TYR A 144 13.68 7.93 -2.28
N THR A 145 13.58 8.07 -3.61
CA THR A 145 14.59 7.60 -4.56
C THR A 145 15.91 8.36 -4.43
N LEU A 146 16.97 7.85 -5.05
CA LEU A 146 18.29 8.48 -5.05
C LEU A 146 18.20 9.97 -5.42
N GLY A 147 18.89 10.81 -4.64
CA GLY A 147 18.85 12.26 -4.79
C GLY A 147 17.64 12.96 -4.15
N HIS A 148 16.76 12.26 -3.40
CA HIS A 148 15.59 12.87 -2.76
C HIS A 148 15.95 14.09 -1.89
N TRP A 149 17.03 14.02 -1.10
CA TRP A 149 17.49 15.14 -0.28
C TRP A 149 17.86 16.38 -1.11
N GLN A 150 18.42 16.19 -2.31
CA GLN A 150 18.75 17.30 -3.22
C GLN A 150 17.48 17.93 -3.79
N LYS A 151 16.45 17.11 -4.05
CA LYS A 151 15.11 17.60 -4.44
C LYS A 151 14.56 18.50 -3.34
N LEU A 152 14.55 18.04 -2.09
CA LEU A 152 14.09 18.84 -0.94
C LEU A 152 14.90 20.13 -0.74
N GLY A 153 16.22 20.08 -0.90
CA GLY A 153 17.08 21.26 -0.81
C GLY A 153 16.78 22.31 -1.89
N LYS A 154 16.38 21.89 -3.10
CA LYS A 154 15.92 22.80 -4.16
C LYS A 154 14.57 23.40 -3.83
N LEU A 155 13.64 22.61 -3.27
CA LEU A 155 12.31 23.08 -2.84
C LEU A 155 12.43 24.16 -1.75
N GLY A 156 13.24 23.91 -0.72
CA GLY A 156 13.40 24.86 0.40
C GLY A 156 13.92 26.23 -0.03
N LYS A 157 14.80 26.30 -1.04
CA LYS A 157 15.33 27.56 -1.58
C LYS A 157 14.32 28.37 -2.39
N GLN A 158 13.21 27.77 -2.80
CA GLN A 158 12.17 28.43 -3.61
C GLN A 158 10.98 28.91 -2.77
N LEU A 159 10.93 28.52 -1.49
CA LEU A 159 9.86 28.83 -0.55
C LEU A 159 10.28 29.83 0.54
N GLY A 160 11.56 30.21 0.58
CA GLY A 160 12.10 31.28 1.43
C GLY A 160 12.41 32.51 0.61
#